data_AF-A0A094A494-F1
#
_entry.id   AF-A0A094A494-F1
#
_cell.length_a   1.000
_cell.length_b   1.000
_cell.length_c   1.000
_cell.angle_alpha   90.00
_cell.angle_beta   90.00
_cell.angle_gamma   90.00
#
_symmetry.space_group_name_H-M   'P 1'
#
loop_
_entity.id
_entity.type
_entity.pdbx_description
1 polymer ?
#
loop_
_entity_poly.entity_id
_entity_poly.type
_entity_poly.pdbx_seq_one_letter_code
_entity_poly.pdbx_strand_id
1 'polypeptide(L)'
;LLTHFLLGLLPSAAPALRALRGLLFPLNAPGQPGAPVPVGEEAAAMRRRAAEGVVGLVPKWVGGVYFGNGKANMKGGGREGEIEGVERMLDVWGDAWMNRCMVYSLLEAGLVGLLPELAGGKQRVGGDDAVEVAV
;
A
#
# COMPACT_ATOMS: atom_id res chain seq x y z
N LEU A 1 0.81 -11.34 6.36
CA LEU A 1 -0.45 -11.25 5.60
C LEU A 1 -0.49 -9.97 4.77
N LEU A 2 -0.33 -8.79 5.38
CA LEU A 2 -0.25 -7.50 4.67
C LEU A 2 0.95 -7.40 3.69
N THR A 3 2.10 -7.92 4.09
CA THR A 3 3.29 -8.08 3.22
C THR A 3 2.97 -8.88 1.95
N HIS A 4 2.29 -10.01 2.09
CA HIS A 4 1.96 -10.89 0.98
C HIS A 4 1.01 -10.24 -0.06
N PHE A 5 0.02 -9.47 0.41
CA PHE A 5 -0.87 -8.72 -0.49
C PHE A 5 -0.14 -7.58 -1.22
N LEU A 6 0.74 -6.85 -0.54
CA LEU A 6 1.52 -5.78 -1.17
C LEU A 6 2.54 -6.35 -2.18
N LEU A 7 3.18 -7.48 -1.85
CA LEU A 7 4.09 -8.20 -2.74
C LEU A 7 3.41 -8.71 -4.02
N GLY A 8 2.10 -8.95 -4.01
CA GLY A 8 1.35 -9.33 -5.22
C GLY A 8 1.03 -8.16 -6.16
N LEU A 9 0.81 -6.96 -5.62
CA LEU A 9 0.32 -5.80 -6.38
C LEU A 9 1.46 -5.05 -7.10
N LEU A 10 2.58 -4.84 -6.42
CA LEU A 10 3.66 -3.95 -6.86
C LEU A 10 4.53 -4.49 -8.02
N PRO A 11 4.85 -5.78 -8.13
CA PRO A 11 5.68 -6.29 -9.23
C PRO A 11 5.03 -6.11 -10.60
N SER A 12 3.70 -6.27 -10.69
CA SER A 12 2.97 -6.09 -11.96
C SER A 12 2.95 -4.63 -12.44
N ALA A 13 2.95 -3.68 -11.50
CA ALA A 13 2.91 -2.25 -11.79
C ALA A 13 4.31 -1.64 -11.97
N ALA A 14 5.39 -2.36 -11.67
CA ALA A 14 6.76 -1.85 -11.64
C ALA A 14 7.23 -1.18 -12.95
N PRO A 15 6.97 -1.72 -14.16
CA PRO A 15 7.36 -1.05 -15.42
C PRO A 15 6.62 0.28 -15.63
N ALA A 16 5.32 0.31 -15.31
CA ALA A 16 4.49 1.50 -15.44
C ALA A 16 4.92 2.59 -14.43
N LEU A 17 5.22 2.20 -13.19
CA LEU A 17 5.74 3.12 -12.16
C LEU A 17 7.10 3.69 -12.54
N ARG A 18 7.98 2.89 -13.17
CA ARG A 18 9.29 3.35 -13.66
C ARG A 18 9.15 4.35 -14.82
N ALA A 19 8.21 4.11 -15.74
CA ALA A 19 7.90 5.05 -16.82
C ALA A 19 7.29 6.36 -16.29
N LEU A 20 6.32 6.27 -15.37
CA LEU A 20 5.71 7.42 -14.71
C LEU A 20 6.73 8.25 -13.91
N ARG A 21 7.66 7.60 -13.22
CA ARG A 21 8.76 8.29 -12.53
C ARG A 21 9.60 9.12 -13.49
N GLY A 22 9.96 8.57 -14.67
CA GLY A 22 10.73 9.31 -15.68
C GLY A 22 10.00 10.53 -16.23
N LEU A 23 8.66 10.47 -16.26
CA LEU A 23 7.80 11.57 -16.72
C LEU A 23 7.54 12.62 -15.64
N LEU A 24 7.32 12.21 -14.39
CA LEU A 24 6.98 13.11 -13.27
C LEU A 24 8.21 13.75 -12.63
N PHE A 25 9.35 13.07 -12.66
CA PHE A 25 10.62 13.52 -12.08
C PHE A 25 11.76 13.42 -13.09
N PRO A 26 11.75 14.24 -14.16
CA PRO A 26 12.88 14.30 -15.07
C PRO A 26 14.15 14.59 -14.26
N LEU A 27 15.15 13.71 -14.39
CA LEU A 27 16.44 13.77 -13.70
C LEU A 27 16.39 13.66 -12.16
N ASN A 28 15.34 13.06 -11.57
CA ASN A 28 15.20 12.95 -10.11
C ASN A 28 15.33 14.31 -9.39
N ALA A 29 14.88 15.41 -10.00
CA ALA A 29 14.87 16.69 -9.34
C ALA A 29 14.10 16.59 -8.01
N PRO A 30 14.63 17.13 -6.89
CA PRO A 30 13.93 17.11 -5.62
C PRO A 30 12.56 17.79 -5.81
N GLY A 31 11.50 17.10 -5.40
CA GLY A 31 10.15 17.65 -5.43
C GLY A 31 10.03 18.86 -4.50
N GLN A 32 8.92 19.60 -4.63
CA GLN A 32 8.62 20.65 -3.66
C GLN A 32 8.57 20.07 -2.23
N PRO A 33 8.93 20.86 -1.20
CA PRO A 33 8.78 20.43 0.18
C PRO A 33 7.37 19.87 0.40
N GLY A 34 7.30 18.68 1.01
CA GLY A 34 6.03 18.03 1.29
C GLY A 34 5.14 18.93 2.14
N ALA A 35 3.83 18.71 2.04
CA ALA A 35 2.88 19.32 2.97
C ALA A 35 3.30 19.00 4.42
N PRO A 36 3.10 19.95 5.36
CA PRO A 36 3.39 19.69 6.77
C PRO A 36 2.60 18.46 7.24
N VAL A 37 3.23 17.66 8.10
CA VAL A 37 2.58 16.47 8.66
C VAL A 37 1.42 16.94 9.54
N PRO A 38 0.18 16.53 9.26
CA PRO A 38 -0.97 16.93 10.06
C PRO A 38 -0.85 16.30 11.45
N VAL A 39 -1.16 17.09 12.49
CA VAL A 39 -1.07 16.67 13.89
C VAL A 39 -2.35 17.03 14.66
N GLY A 40 -2.64 16.29 15.72
CA GLY A 40 -3.80 16.54 16.58
C GLY A 40 -5.12 16.54 15.81
N GLU A 41 -5.88 17.64 15.92
CA GLU A 41 -7.18 17.80 15.27
C GLU A 41 -7.11 17.79 13.74
N GLU A 42 -6.02 18.31 13.14
CA GLU A 42 -5.86 18.31 11.68
C GLU A 42 -5.73 16.89 11.13
N ALA A 43 -5.06 16.01 11.87
CA ALA A 43 -4.95 14.60 11.51
C ALA A 43 -6.31 13.89 11.61
N ALA A 44 -7.12 14.21 12.62
CA ALA A 44 -8.47 13.68 12.75
C ALA A 44 -9.37 14.18 11.60
N ALA A 45 -9.33 15.47 11.29
CA ALA A 45 -10.08 16.04 10.16
C ALA A 45 -9.67 15.41 8.83
N MET A 46 -8.38 15.14 8.64
CA MET A 46 -7.88 14.43 7.45
C MET A 46 -8.40 12.99 7.38
N ARG A 47 -8.42 12.25 8.49
CA ARG A 47 -8.98 10.89 8.53
C ARG A 47 -10.47 10.89 8.22
N ARG A 48 -11.25 11.81 8.79
CA ARG A 48 -12.67 11.94 8.50
C ARG A 48 -12.95 12.25 7.02
N ARG A 49 -12.19 13.19 6.44
CA ARG A 49 -12.27 13.49 5.00
C ARG A 49 -11.91 12.29 4.12
N ALA A 50 -10.89 11.52 4.52
CA ALA A 50 -10.53 10.29 3.81
C ALA A 50 -11.63 9.22 3.93
N ALA A 51 -12.23 9.07 5.11
CA ALA A 51 -13.36 8.17 5.35
C ALA A 51 -14.58 8.54 4.50
N GLU A 52 -14.94 9.83 4.42
CA GLU A 52 -15.97 10.33 3.52
C GLU A 52 -15.70 9.97 2.06
N GLY A 53 -14.44 10.10 1.62
CA GLY A 53 -14.00 9.71 0.30
C GLY A 53 -14.20 8.21 0.03
N VAL A 54 -13.77 7.34 0.95
CA VAL A 54 -13.90 5.88 0.82
C VAL A 54 -15.38 5.47 0.80
N VAL A 55 -16.19 5.97 1.74
CA VAL A 55 -17.64 5.71 1.77
C VAL A 55 -18.33 6.31 0.53
N GLY A 56 -17.77 7.38 -0.03
CA GLY A 56 -18.14 7.97 -1.31
C GLY A 56 -18.08 7.00 -2.49
N LEU A 57 -17.09 6.10 -2.49
CA LEU A 57 -16.85 5.15 -3.58
C LEU A 57 -17.72 3.90 -3.50
N VAL A 58 -18.28 3.60 -2.33
CA VAL A 58 -18.96 2.32 -2.07
C VAL A 58 -20.47 2.47 -2.20
N PRO A 59 -21.16 1.58 -2.96
CA PRO A 59 -22.61 1.57 -3.01
C PRO A 59 -23.24 1.43 -1.62
N LYS A 60 -24.34 2.14 -1.36
CA LYS A 60 -24.98 2.21 -0.03
C LYS A 60 -25.29 0.83 0.60
N TRP A 61 -25.65 -0.16 -0.22
CA TRP A 61 -25.95 -1.50 0.26
C TRP A 61 -24.71 -2.28 0.70
N VAL A 62 -23.52 -1.93 0.17
CA VAL A 62 -22.23 -2.51 0.57
C VAL A 62 -21.70 -1.79 1.81
N GLY A 63 -21.80 -0.46 1.85
CA GLY A 63 -21.29 0.36 2.95
C GLY A 63 -21.85 -0.07 4.30
N GLY A 64 -23.17 -0.24 4.39
CA GLY A 64 -23.83 -0.63 5.64
C GLY A 64 -23.44 -2.02 6.15
N VAL A 65 -23.00 -2.92 5.26
CA VAL A 65 -22.55 -4.28 5.62
C VAL A 65 -21.10 -4.28 6.10
N TYR A 66 -20.20 -3.55 5.41
CA TYR A 66 -18.77 -3.60 5.67
C TYR A 66 -18.26 -2.55 6.64
N PHE A 67 -18.88 -1.36 6.65
CA PHE A 67 -18.46 -0.23 7.47
C PHE A 67 -19.44 0.07 8.61
N GLY A 68 -20.57 -0.63 8.68
CA GLY A 68 -21.54 -0.48 9.77
C GLY A 68 -21.05 -1.05 11.10
N ASN A 69 -21.67 -0.62 12.20
CA ASN A 69 -21.31 -0.99 13.58
C ASN A 69 -21.72 -2.43 13.99
N GLY A 70 -21.63 -3.41 13.09
CA GLY A 70 -21.90 -4.84 13.37
C GLY A 70 -23.36 -5.21 13.66
N LYS A 71 -24.25 -4.24 13.92
CA LYS A 71 -25.70 -4.42 13.91
C LYS A 71 -26.16 -4.31 12.47
N ALA A 72 -26.24 -5.45 11.78
CA ALA A 72 -26.79 -5.55 10.42
C ALA A 72 -28.26 -5.11 10.44
N ASN A 73 -28.49 -3.80 10.39
CA ASN A 73 -29.82 -3.25 10.19
C ASN A 73 -30.05 -3.26 8.68
N MET A 74 -30.94 -4.14 8.22
CA MET A 74 -31.34 -4.27 6.81
C MET A 74 -31.92 -2.96 6.25
N LYS A 75 -32.34 -2.03 7.13
CA LYS A 75 -32.47 -0.61 6.81
C LYS A 75 -31.08 0.02 6.92
N GLY A 76 -30.40 0.16 5.78
CA GLY A 76 -29.02 0.63 5.66
C GLY A 76 -28.62 1.61 6.76
N GLY A 77 -27.53 1.27 7.48
CA GLY A 77 -26.95 2.12 8.50
C GLY A 77 -26.80 3.55 8.00
N GLY A 78 -27.05 4.53 8.87
CA GLY A 78 -26.85 5.93 8.51
C GLY A 78 -25.44 6.12 7.98
N ARG A 79 -25.29 6.89 6.88
CA ARG A 79 -24.01 7.13 6.21
C ARG A 79 -22.92 7.66 7.15
N GLU A 80 -23.33 8.38 8.20
CA GLU A 80 -22.44 8.81 9.28
C GLU A 80 -21.80 7.66 10.04
N GLY A 81 -22.56 6.59 10.33
CA GLY A 81 -22.03 5.40 11.01
C GLY A 81 -21.06 4.60 10.13
N GLU A 82 -21.26 4.63 8.80
CA GLU A 82 -20.29 4.06 7.85
C GLU A 82 -19.00 4.88 7.82
N ILE A 83 -19.11 6.21 7.83
CA ILE A 83 -17.95 7.12 7.89
C ILE A 83 -17.18 6.91 9.18
N GLU A 84 -17.86 6.86 10.33
CA GLU A 84 -17.23 6.57 11.63
C GLU A 84 -16.53 5.19 11.62
N GLY A 85 -17.17 4.19 11.02
CA GLY A 85 -16.58 2.86 10.85
C GLY A 85 -15.28 2.90 10.05
N VAL A 86 -15.27 3.57 8.91
CA VAL A 86 -14.06 3.74 8.10
C VAL A 86 -13.02 4.60 8.83
N GLU A 87 -13.43 5.67 9.51
CA GLU A 87 -12.52 6.51 10.29
C GLU A 87 -11.80 5.70 11.38
N ARG A 88 -12.52 4.81 12.07
CA ARG A 88 -11.97 3.87 13.04
C ARG A 88 -10.99 2.88 12.41
N MET A 89 -11.24 2.43 11.17
CA MET A 89 -10.28 1.60 10.43
C MET A 89 -9.03 2.38 10.05
N LEU A 90 -9.17 3.67 9.70
CA LEU A 90 -8.07 4.56 9.38
C LEU A 90 -7.25 4.97 10.61
N ASP A 91 -7.76 4.79 11.82
CA ASP A 91 -7.03 5.07 13.07
C ASP A 91 -5.79 4.17 13.24
N VAL A 92 -5.77 3.01 12.59
CA VAL A 92 -4.59 2.11 12.51
C VAL A 92 -3.34 2.84 11.99
N TRP A 93 -3.48 3.87 11.16
CA TRP A 93 -2.38 4.68 10.65
C TRP A 93 -1.82 5.68 11.68
N GLY A 94 -2.48 5.82 12.84
CA GLY A 94 -1.94 6.56 13.99
C GLY A 94 -0.84 5.80 14.73
N ASP A 95 -0.72 4.48 14.52
CA ASP A 95 0.27 3.65 15.19
C ASP A 95 1.63 3.68 14.46
N ALA A 96 2.68 4.10 15.18
CA ALA A 96 4.03 4.22 14.62
C ALA A 96 4.64 2.89 14.19
N TRP A 97 4.28 1.78 14.85
CA TRP A 97 4.72 0.44 14.49
C TRP A 97 4.01 -0.04 13.21
N MET A 98 2.72 0.22 13.06
CA MET A 98 1.98 -0.10 11.83
C MET A 98 2.55 0.64 10.62
N ASN A 99 2.81 1.95 10.79
CA ASN A 99 3.43 2.76 9.75
C ASN A 99 4.81 2.20 9.35
N ARG A 100 5.60 1.76 10.33
CA ARG A 100 6.88 1.09 10.08
C ARG A 100 6.71 -0.20 9.28
N CYS A 101 5.79 -1.08 9.68
CA CYS A 101 5.52 -2.32 8.96
C CYS A 101 5.05 -2.07 7.52
N MET A 102 4.20 -1.06 7.30
CA MET A 102 3.72 -0.69 5.97
C MET A 102 4.86 -0.18 5.07
N VAL A 103 5.70 0.73 5.58
CA VAL A 103 6.84 1.27 4.81
C VAL A 103 7.82 0.15 4.46
N TYR A 104 8.17 -0.74 5.39
CA TYR A 104 9.04 -1.87 5.07
C TYR A 104 8.40 -2.81 4.06
N SER A 105 7.10 -3.09 4.17
CA SER A 105 6.39 -3.95 3.20
C SER A 105 6.37 -3.32 1.80
N LEU A 106 6.19 -2.00 1.71
CA LEU A 106 6.21 -1.27 0.43
C LEU A 106 7.62 -1.18 -0.15
N LEU A 107 8.63 -0.96 0.69
CA LEU A 107 10.03 -0.96 0.28
C LEU A 107 10.46 -2.35 -0.19
N GLU A 108 10.11 -3.40 0.52
CA GLU A 108 10.37 -4.77 0.11
C GLU A 108 9.69 -5.06 -1.23
N ALA A 109 8.38 -4.81 -1.34
CA ALA A 109 7.64 -5.10 -2.56
C ALA A 109 8.03 -4.21 -3.75
N GLY A 110 8.40 -2.96 -3.50
CA GLY A 110 8.89 -2.02 -4.51
C GLY A 110 10.33 -2.31 -4.92
N LEU A 111 11.24 -2.51 -3.98
CA LEU A 111 12.66 -2.78 -4.23
C LEU A 111 12.86 -4.16 -4.83
N VAL A 112 12.25 -5.22 -4.26
CA VAL A 112 12.31 -6.58 -4.82
C VAL A 112 11.53 -6.65 -6.14
N GLY A 113 10.44 -5.90 -6.28
CA GLY A 113 9.71 -5.81 -7.54
C GLY A 113 10.47 -5.07 -8.65
N LEU A 114 11.20 -4.00 -8.33
CA LEU A 114 12.00 -3.23 -9.32
C LEU A 114 13.39 -3.80 -9.58
N LEU A 115 13.98 -4.47 -8.59
CA LEU A 115 15.33 -5.04 -8.54
C LEU A 115 15.27 -6.43 -7.87
N PRO A 116 14.75 -7.45 -8.59
CA PRO A 116 14.65 -8.80 -8.05
C PRO A 116 16.02 -9.40 -7.66
N GLU A 117 17.12 -8.86 -8.19
CA GLU A 117 18.50 -9.26 -7.89
C GLU A 117 18.92 -9.00 -6.43
N LEU A 118 18.21 -8.11 -5.72
CA LEU A 118 18.46 -7.81 -4.30
C LEU A 118 17.72 -8.75 -3.35
N ALA A 119 16.78 -9.56 -3.85
CA ALA A 119 16.17 -10.63 -3.06
C ALA A 119 17.19 -11.75 -2.92
N GLY A 120 18.08 -11.62 -1.92
CA GLY A 120 19.14 -12.56 -1.52
C GLY A 120 19.31 -13.74 -2.47
N GLY A 121 20.12 -13.54 -3.51
CA GLY A 121 20.34 -14.55 -4.54
C GLY A 121 20.78 -15.87 -3.94
N LYS A 122 19.89 -16.87 -3.94
CA LYS A 122 20.35 -18.26 -4.09
C LYS A 122 20.79 -18.41 -5.54
N GLN A 123 22.01 -17.97 -5.82
CA GLN A 123 22.73 -18.40 -7.00
C GLN A 123 22.87 -19.92 -6.89
N ARG A 124 22.03 -20.67 -7.61
CA ARG A 124 22.35 -22.07 -7.88
C ARG A 124 23.54 -22.02 -8.82
N VAL A 125 24.74 -22.16 -8.24
CA VAL A 125 25.94 -22.52 -8.99
C VAL A 125 25.69 -23.94 -9.53
N GLY A 126 25.06 -24.01 -10.69
CA GLY A 126 25.14 -25.17 -11.56
C GLY A 126 26.47 -25.07 -12.29
N GLY A 127 27.52 -25.62 -11.70
CA GLY A 127 28.76 -25.91 -12.41
C GLY A 127 28.54 -27.19 -13.19
N ASP A 128 28.15 -27.05 -14.45
CA ASP A 128 28.10 -28.14 -15.42
C ASP A 128 29.22 -27.86 -16.44
N ASP A 129 30.45 -28.11 -16.02
CA ASP A 129 31.63 -28.13 -16.90
C ASP A 129 32.14 -29.57 -16.97
N ALA A 130 31.42 -30.42 -17.70
CA ALA A 130 32.00 -31.65 -18.25
C ALA A 130 32.82 -31.26 -19.49
N VAL A 131 34.10 -30.95 -19.28
CA VAL A 131 35.08 -30.96 -20.36
C VAL A 131 35.71 -32.35 -20.38
N GLU A 132 35.20 -33.24 -21.24
CA GLU A 132 35.98 -34.38 -21.71
C GLU A 132 37.20 -33.85 -22.43
N VAL A 133 38.37 -33.99 -21.80
CA VAL A 133 39.66 -33.83 -22.48
C VAL A 133 39.94 -35.13 -23.22
N ALA A 134 39.77 -35.08 -24.55
CA ALA A 134 40.37 -36.04 -25.46
C ALA A 134 41.88 -35.77 -25.54
N VAL A 135 42.71 -36.68 -25.01
CA VAL A 135 43.87 -37.34 -25.65
C VAL A 135 44.17 -38.62 -24.89
#